data_AF-A0A957RJM4-F1
#
_entry.id   AF-A0A957RJM4-F1
#
_cell.length_a   1.000
_cell.length_b   1.000
_cell.length_c   1.000
_cell.angle_alpha   90.00
_cell.angle_beta   90.00
_cell.angle_gamma   90.00
#
_symmetry.space_group_name_H-M   'P 1'
#
loop_
_entity.id
_entity.type
_entity.pdbx_description
1 polymer ?
#
loop_
_entity_poly.entity_id
_entity_poly.type
_entity_poly.pdbx_seq_one_letter_code
_entity_poly.pdbx_strand_id
1 'polypeptide(L)'
;MRFRLLKYMCRMGDEFFKQRPEQSELPPILPVVFYQGERAWLPSTEFADLFPAAEREQSFLPRFTHYLIDQSALTPGSALVPPFPCIGGWLA
;
A
#
# COMPACT_ATOMS: atom_id res chain seq x y z
N MET A 1 2.28 10.25 -6.43
CA MET A 1 2.24 9.29 -5.29
C MET A 1 2.78 7.91 -5.71
N ARG A 2 2.18 7.23 -6.70
CA ARG A 2 2.56 5.86 -7.13
C ARG A 2 4.04 5.64 -7.51
N PHE A 3 4.69 6.57 -8.23
CA PHE A 3 6.14 6.48 -8.51
C PHE A 3 7.01 6.43 -7.24
N ARG A 4 6.58 7.10 -6.18
CA ARG A 4 7.28 7.11 -4.89
C ARG A 4 7.19 5.75 -4.20
N LEU A 5 6.12 4.98 -4.40
CA LEU A 5 6.00 3.61 -3.88
C LEU A 5 7.05 2.69 -4.50
N LEU A 6 7.24 2.75 -5.82
CA LEU A 6 8.29 2.00 -6.50
C LEU A 6 9.68 2.34 -5.93
N LYS A 7 9.98 3.64 -5.76
CA LYS A 7 11.24 4.08 -5.14
C LYS A 7 11.45 3.49 -3.75
N TYR A 8 10.39 3.37 -2.96
CA TYR A 8 10.46 2.79 -1.62
C TYR A 8 10.66 1.29 -1.62
N MET A 9 9.98 0.58 -2.53
CA MET A 9 10.19 -0.86 -2.70
C MET A 9 11.63 -1.17 -3.10
N CYS A 10 12.19 -0.43 -4.06
CA CYS A 10 13.60 -0.58 -4.46
C CYS A 10 14.54 -0.29 -3.28
N ARG A 11 14.34 0.83 -2.59
CA ARG A 11 15.19 1.21 -1.44
C ARG A 11 15.15 0.17 -0.31
N MET A 12 13.98 -0.39 -0.05
CA MET A 12 13.81 -1.43 0.96
C MET A 12 14.50 -2.72 0.53
N GLY A 13 14.41 -3.07 -0.76
CA GLY A 13 15.15 -4.20 -1.33
C GLY A 13 16.66 -4.07 -1.21
N ASP A 14 17.21 -2.90 -1.54
CA ASP A 14 18.64 -2.62 -1.38
C ASP A 14 19.07 -2.81 0.08
N GLU A 15 18.23 -2.39 1.02
CA GLU A 15 18.51 -2.48 2.45
C GLU A 15 18.50 -3.94 2.93
N PHE A 16 17.58 -4.78 2.41
CA PHE A 16 17.57 -6.21 2.72
C PHE A 16 18.85 -6.93 2.27
N PHE A 17 19.32 -6.67 1.05
CA PHE A 17 20.57 -7.26 0.56
C PHE A 17 21.80 -6.79 1.33
N LYS A 18 21.80 -5.55 1.83
CA LYS A 18 22.89 -5.05 2.70
C LYS A 18 22.90 -5.74 4.06
N GLN A 19 21.73 -5.98 4.64
CA GLN A 19 21.61 -6.61 5.97
C GLN A 19 21.86 -8.11 5.94
N ARG A 20 21.60 -8.77 4.81
CA ARG A 20 21.81 -10.21 4.60
C ARG A 20 22.48 -10.48 3.24
N PRO A 21 23.81 -10.34 3.15
CA PRO A 21 24.53 -10.50 1.88
C PRO A 21 24.39 -11.90 1.26
N GLU A 22 24.13 -12.93 2.07
CA GLU A 22 23.89 -14.30 1.64
C GLU A 22 22.48 -14.55 1.07
N GLN A 23 21.57 -13.58 1.21
CA GLN A 23 20.21 -13.69 0.72
C GLN A 23 20.17 -13.52 -0.81
N SER A 24 19.65 -14.52 -1.51
CA SER A 24 19.48 -14.53 -2.98
C SER A 24 18.13 -14.01 -3.45
N GLU A 25 17.14 -13.93 -2.56
CA GLU A 25 15.74 -13.63 -2.90
C GLU A 25 15.27 -12.34 -2.24
N LEU A 26 14.44 -11.56 -2.93
CA LEU A 26 13.84 -10.36 -2.35
C LEU A 26 12.60 -10.73 -1.53
N PRO A 27 12.46 -10.28 -0.27
CA PRO A 27 11.25 -10.55 0.49
C PRO A 27 10.07 -9.78 -0.13
N PRO A 28 8.84 -10.32 -0.03
CA PRO A 28 7.67 -9.64 -0.56
C PRO A 28 7.41 -8.33 0.19
N ILE A 29 7.14 -7.26 -0.57
CA ILE A 29 6.83 -5.92 -0.02
C ILE A 29 5.39 -5.58 -0.39
N LEU A 30 4.57 -5.30 0.62
CA LEU A 30 3.19 -4.84 0.44
C LEU A 30 3.14 -3.30 0.50
N PRO A 31 2.94 -2.60 -0.63
CA PRO A 31 2.78 -1.15 -0.62
C PRO A 31 1.38 -0.77 -0.11
N VAL A 32 1.33 0.01 0.96
CA VAL A 32 0.08 0.53 1.56
C VAL A 32 0.09 2.05 1.53
N VAL A 33 -1.01 2.65 1.10
CA VAL A 33 -1.25 4.10 1.12
C VAL A 33 -2.37 4.41 2.10
N PHE A 34 -2.04 5.21 3.11
CA PHE A 34 -3.01 5.86 3.97
C PHE A 34 -3.34 7.22 3.36
N TYR A 35 -4.57 7.38 2.91
CA TYR A 35 -5.02 8.63 2.31
C TYR A 35 -5.93 9.38 3.26
N GLN A 36 -5.55 10.61 3.59
CA GLN A 36 -6.25 11.52 4.49
C GLN A 36 -6.56 12.83 3.75
N GLY A 37 -7.42 12.75 2.75
CA GLY A 37 -7.89 13.93 2.02
C GLY A 37 -9.34 14.29 2.37
N GLU A 38 -9.76 15.49 2.00
CA GLU A 38 -11.15 15.96 2.20
C GLU A 38 -12.16 15.29 1.25
N ARG A 39 -11.69 14.60 0.20
CA ARG A 39 -12.50 13.94 -0.81
C ARG A 39 -12.06 12.50 -0.98
N ALA A 40 -12.96 11.64 -1.46
CA ALA A 40 -12.62 10.26 -1.80
C ALA A 40 -11.44 10.16 -2.77
N TRP A 41 -10.65 9.12 -2.58
CA TRP A 41 -9.57 8.80 -3.49
C TRP A 41 -10.13 8.28 -4.82
N LEU A 42 -9.94 9.07 -5.87
CA LEU A 42 -10.32 8.74 -7.24
C LEU A 42 -9.20 8.08 -8.08
N PRO A 43 -7.89 8.31 -7.85
CA PRO A 43 -6.86 7.71 -8.69
C PRO A 43 -6.86 6.17 -8.65
N SER A 44 -6.43 5.53 -9.74
CA SER A 44 -6.24 4.07 -9.76
C SER A 44 -5.15 3.61 -8.78
N THR A 45 -5.33 2.40 -8.22
CA THR A 45 -4.33 1.73 -7.40
C THR A 45 -3.23 1.04 -8.23
N GLU A 46 -3.47 0.84 -9.52
CA GLU A 46 -2.53 0.18 -10.42
C GLU A 46 -1.35 1.08 -10.77
N PHE A 47 -0.14 0.53 -10.71
CA PHE A 47 1.07 1.26 -11.12
C PHE A 47 1.10 1.53 -12.62
N ALA A 48 0.62 0.58 -13.43
CA ALA A 48 0.59 0.68 -14.89
C ALA A 48 -0.22 1.88 -15.40
N ASP A 49 -1.20 2.35 -14.62
CA ASP A 49 -2.01 3.54 -14.95
C ASP A 49 -1.25 4.87 -14.83
N LEU A 50 0.06 4.84 -14.56
CA LEU A 50 0.94 5.99 -14.76
C LEU A 50 1.38 6.16 -16.22
N PHE A 51 1.26 5.10 -17.03
CA PHE A 51 1.71 5.09 -18.43
C PHE A 51 0.53 5.27 -19.39
N PRO A 52 0.80 5.71 -20.64
CA PRO A 52 -0.21 5.75 -21.70
C PRO A 52 -0.87 4.39 -21.89
N ALA A 53 -2.17 4.36 -22.18
CA ALA A 53 -2.96 3.12 -22.29
C ALA A 53 -2.36 2.12 -23.29
N ALA A 54 -1.86 2.60 -24.43
CA ALA A 54 -1.22 1.79 -25.46
C ALA A 54 0.05 1.05 -24.99
N GLU A 55 0.65 1.49 -23.88
CA GLU A 55 1.93 0.98 -23.39
C GLU A 55 1.79 0.08 -22.16
N ARG A 56 0.63 0.02 -21.51
CA ARG A 56 0.44 -0.65 -20.20
C ARG A 56 0.65 -2.17 -20.25
N GLU A 57 0.46 -2.76 -21.42
CA GLU A 57 0.63 -4.21 -21.62
C GLU A 57 2.10 -4.62 -21.80
N GLN A 58 3.03 -3.67 -21.93
CA GLN A 58 4.44 -3.99 -22.14
C GLN A 58 5.06 -4.74 -20.95
N SER A 59 5.66 -5.90 -21.23
CA SER A 59 6.18 -6.82 -20.21
C SER A 59 7.36 -6.28 -19.39
N PHE A 60 8.04 -5.25 -19.87
CA PHE A 60 9.15 -4.62 -19.13
C PHE A 60 8.68 -3.56 -18.12
N LEU A 61 7.39 -3.24 -18.09
CA LEU A 61 6.85 -2.31 -17.09
C LEU A 61 6.67 -3.02 -15.74
N PRO A 62 7.00 -2.34 -14.61
CA PRO A 62 6.70 -2.87 -13.29
C PRO A 62 5.19 -3.08 -13.12
N ARG A 63 4.79 -4.30 -12.74
CA ARG A 63 3.39 -4.63 -12.47
C ARG A 63 3.19 -4.85 -10.97
N PHE A 64 2.52 -3.90 -10.34
CA PHE A 64 2.06 -4.04 -8.96
C PHE A 64 0.89 -3.08 -8.70
N THR A 65 0.11 -3.42 -7.69
CA THR A 65 -0.96 -2.60 -7.14
C THR A 65 -0.61 -2.23 -5.69
N HIS A 66 -1.28 -1.23 -5.14
CA HIS A 66 -1.11 -0.87 -3.74
C HIS A 66 -2.44 -0.94 -2.99
N TYR A 67 -2.35 -1.32 -1.73
CA TYR A 67 -3.51 -1.29 -0.84
C TYR A 67 -3.78 0.14 -0.41
N LEU A 68 -5.04 0.57 -0.53
CA LEU A 68 -5.46 1.92 -0.18
C LEU A 68 -6.37 1.87 1.04
N ILE A 69 -6.02 2.66 2.05
CA ILE A 69 -6.87 2.95 3.20
C ILE A 69 -7.33 4.40 3.05
N ASP A 70 -8.53 4.57 2.53
CA ASP A 70 -9.16 5.88 2.34
C ASP A 70 -9.87 6.32 3.64
N GLN A 71 -9.36 7.38 4.24
CA GLN A 71 -9.89 7.98 5.47
C GLN A 71 -10.68 9.26 5.19
N SER A 72 -10.92 9.62 3.93
CA SER A 72 -11.64 10.84 3.58
C SER A 72 -13.08 10.88 4.08
N ALA A 73 -13.69 9.71 4.31
CA ALA A 73 -15.02 9.57 4.90
C ALA A 73 -15.00 9.61 6.45
N LEU A 74 -13.83 9.63 7.08
CA LEU A 74 -13.71 9.66 8.53
C LEU A 74 -13.78 11.11 9.02
N THR A 75 -14.95 11.53 9.49
CA THR A 75 -15.09 12.79 10.21
C THR A 75 -14.33 12.68 11.54
N PRO A 76 -13.50 13.68 11.94
CA PRO A 76 -12.88 13.70 13.26
C PRO A 76 -13.98 13.82 14.32
N GLY A 77 -14.41 12.71 14.91
CA GLY A 77 -15.49 12.67 15.90
C GLY A 77 -16.39 11.45 15.87
N SER A 78 -16.41 10.66 14.78
CA SER A 78 -17.07 9.35 14.79
C SER A 78 -16.11 8.32 15.38
N ALA A 79 -16.20 8.13 16.69
CA ALA A 79 -15.48 7.08 17.40
C ALA A 79 -15.60 5.75 16.64
N LEU A 80 -14.46 5.08 16.47
CA LEU A 80 -14.35 3.72 15.98
C LEU A 80 -15.29 2.83 16.80
N VAL A 81 -16.43 2.43 16.24
CA VAL A 81 -17.07 1.20 16.68
C VAL A 81 -16.19 0.10 16.08
N PRO A 82 -15.42 -0.65 16.89
CA PRO A 82 -14.62 -1.74 16.34
C PRO A 82 -15.57 -2.75 15.67
N PRO A 83 -15.22 -3.30 14.49
CA PRO A 83 -16.03 -4.31 13.82
C PRO A 83 -16.01 -5.68 14.55
N PHE A 84 -15.28 -5.79 15.65
CA PHE A 84 -15.19 -6.99 16.46
C PHE A 84 -16.16 -6.87 17.64
N PRO A 85 -17.05 -7.85 17.86
CA PRO A 85 -17.80 -7.92 19.10
C PRO A 85 -16.79 -8.01 20.25
N CYS A 86 -16.90 -7.08 21.21
CA CYS A 86 -16.12 -7.10 22.44
C CYS A 86 -16.20 -8.50 23.06
N ILE A 87 -15.07 -9.19 23.16
CA ILE A 87 -14.96 -10.45 23.90
C ILE A 87 -14.96 -10.09 25.39
N GLY A 88 -16.14 -9.70 25.90
CA GLY A 88 -16.40 -9.53 27.33
C GLY A 88 -16.71 -10.90 27.91
N GLY A 89 -15.71 -11.57 28.48
CA GLY A 89 -15.90 -12.89 29.05
C GLY A 89 -14.70 -13.46 29.80
N TRP A 90 -13.92 -12.65 30.51
CA TRP A 90 -12.99 -13.14 31.53
C TRP A 90 -12.83 -12.08 32.64
N LEU A 91 -13.68 -12.20 33.66
CA LEU A 91 -13.43 -11.85 35.06
C LEU A 91 -14.62 -12.45 35.84
N ALA A 92 -14.48 -13.74 36.15
CA ALA A 92 -15.16 -14.41 37.24
C ALA A 92 -14.06 -14.89 38.20
#